data_AF-W1XSI3-F1
#
_entry.id   AF-W1XSI3-F1
#
_cell.length_a   1.000
_cell.length_b   1.000
_cell.length_c   1.000
_cell.angle_alpha   90.00
_cell.angle_beta   90.00
_cell.angle_gamma   90.00
#
_symmetry.space_group_name_H-M   'P 1'
#
loop_
_entity.id
_entity.type
_entity.pdbx_description
1 polymer ?
#
loop_
_entity_poly.entity_id
_entity_poly.type
_entity_poly.pdbx_seq_one_letter_code
_entity_poly.pdbx_strand_id
1 'polypeptide(L)' 'NNNKLHEYLASFDKESAKDIHPNNRKRVLRAIEYYLKTKKFLSSRKKVQQFTENYDTLLIGIEMSRETLY' A
#
# COMPACT_ATOMS: atom_id res chain seq x y z
N ASN A 1 2.54 6.25 19.76
CA ASN A 1 1.10 5.90 19.87
C ASN A 1 0.55 5.68 18.46
N ASN A 2 0.19 4.44 18.10
CA ASN A 2 -0.18 4.05 16.73
C ASN A 2 -1.50 4.70 16.27
N ASN A 3 -2.47 4.80 17.18
CA ASN A 3 -3.79 5.38 16.88
C ASN A 3 -3.66 6.87 16.52
N LYS A 4 -2.87 7.65 17.27
CA LYS A 4 -2.61 9.06 16.94
C LYS A 4 -2.03 9.27 15.54
N LEU A 5 -1.13 8.36 15.12
CA LEU A 5 -0.50 8.45 13.81
C LEU A 5 -1.49 8.07 12.70
N HIS A 6 -2.36 7.10 12.97
CA HIS A 6 -3.43 6.67 12.08
C HIS A 6 -4.52 7.75 11.93
N GLU A 7 -4.91 8.39 13.03
CA GLU A 7 -5.82 9.55 13.05
C GLU A 7 -5.23 10.73 12.27
N TYR A 8 -3.92 10.99 12.43
CA TYR A 8 -3.24 12.00 11.63
C TYR A 8 -3.32 11.69 10.13
N LEU A 9 -3.06 10.45 9.72
CA LEU A 9 -3.24 10.02 8.33
C LEU A 9 -4.71 10.21 7.86
N ALA A 10 -5.68 9.86 8.71
CA ALA A 10 -7.10 10.00 8.40
C ALA A 10 -7.56 11.46 8.22
N SER A 11 -6.84 12.43 8.79
CA SER A 11 -7.17 13.85 8.65
C SER A 11 -7.03 14.37 7.22
N PHE A 12 -6.18 13.76 6.38
CA PHE A 12 -5.95 14.18 5.00
C PHE A 12 -6.12 13.07 3.96
N ASP A 13 -5.95 11.79 4.30
CA ASP A 13 -6.12 10.64 3.38
C ASP A 13 -6.94 9.52 4.04
N LYS A 14 -8.25 9.75 4.15
CA LYS A 14 -9.22 8.81 4.75
C LYS A 14 -9.24 7.44 4.07
N GLU A 15 -9.05 7.41 2.75
CA GLU A 15 -9.07 6.18 1.96
C GLU A 15 -7.86 5.29 2.33
N SER A 16 -6.64 5.88 2.41
CA SER A 16 -5.47 5.14 2.89
C SER A 16 -5.59 4.73 4.36
N ALA A 17 -6.19 5.56 5.22
CA ALA A 17 -6.41 5.22 6.62
C ALA A 17 -7.40 4.04 6.79
N LYS A 18 -8.43 3.94 5.95
CA LYS A 18 -9.37 2.81 5.95
C LYS A 18 -8.68 1.49 5.56
N ASP A 19 -7.80 1.53 4.57
CA ASP A 19 -7.09 0.36 4.04
C ASP A 19 -5.94 -0.14 4.93
N ILE A 20 -5.36 0.76 5.73
CA ILE A 20 -4.15 0.48 6.52
C ILE A 20 -4.52 0.38 7.99
N HIS A 21 -4.42 -0.83 8.55
CA HIS A 21 -4.61 -1.05 9.98
C HIS A 21 -3.65 -0.19 10.83
N PRO A 22 -4.07 0.43 11.96
CA PRO A 22 -3.25 1.32 12.78
C PRO A 22 -1.94 0.66 13.28
N ASN A 23 -1.96 -0.64 13.56
CA ASN A 23 -0.75 -1.37 13.96
C ASN A 23 0.25 -1.62 12.82
N ASN A 24 -0.13 -1.40 11.56
CA ASN A 24 0.80 -1.42 10.44
C ASN A 24 1.53 -0.07 10.32
N ARG A 25 2.28 0.26 11.38
CA ARG A 25 2.96 1.55 11.53
C ARG A 25 3.85 1.90 10.33
N LYS A 26 4.49 0.90 9.71
CA LYS A 26 5.33 1.09 8.52
C LYS A 26 4.51 1.62 7.33
N ARG A 27 3.34 1.05 7.05
CA ARG A 27 2.46 1.52 5.98
C ARG A 27 1.83 2.88 6.30
N VAL A 28 1.43 3.11 7.56
CA VAL A 28 0.90 4.41 8.01
C VAL A 28 1.94 5.51 7.79
N LEU A 29 3.17 5.31 8.26
CA LEU A 29 4.26 6.26 8.04
C LEU A 29 4.54 6.48 6.57
N ARG A 30 4.52 5.42 5.74
CA ARG A 30 4.76 5.54 4.31
C ARG A 30 3.72 6.44 3.62
N ALA A 31 2.46 6.34 4.01
CA ALA A 31 1.38 7.17 3.47
C ALA A 31 1.56 8.64 3.88
N ILE A 32 1.90 8.89 5.15
CA ILE A 32 2.20 10.23 5.66
C ILE A 32 3.41 10.83 4.93
N GLU A 33 4.51 10.10 4.85
CA GLU A 33 5.75 10.53 4.20
C GLU A 33 5.51 10.89 2.73
N TYR A 34 4.73 10.06 2.02
CA TYR A 34 4.37 10.33 0.63
C TYR A 34 3.62 11.64 0.47
N TYR A 35 2.62 11.89 1.32
CA TYR A 35 1.87 13.14 1.32
C TYR A 35 2.77 14.34 1.65
N LEU A 36 3.64 14.23 2.65
CA LEU A 36 4.54 15.31 3.02
C LEU A 36 5.51 15.68 1.88
N LYS A 37 6.01 14.68 1.14
CA LYS A 37 6.95 14.88 0.02
C LYS A 37 6.29 15.35 -1.27
N THR A 38 5.09 14.88 -1.57
CA THR A 38 4.47 15.08 -2.90
C THR A 38 3.24 15.98 -2.88
N LYS A 39 2.66 16.22 -1.69
CA LYS A 39 1.34 16.83 -1.47
C LYS A 39 0.19 16.09 -2.18
N LYS A 40 0.43 14.85 -2.62
CA LYS A 40 -0.57 13.95 -3.21
C LYS A 40 -0.92 12.86 -2.20
N PHE A 41 -2.16 12.38 -2.25
CA PHE A 41 -2.61 11.28 -1.40
C PHE A 41 -2.10 9.94 -1.93
N LEU A 42 -1.78 9.02 -1.02
CA LEU A 42 -1.29 7.70 -1.44
C LEU A 42 -2.43 6.89 -2.09
N SER A 43 -3.65 7.11 -1.64
CA SER A 43 -4.88 6.52 -2.18
C SER A 43 -5.11 6.88 -3.66
N SER A 44 -4.80 8.11 -4.08
CA SER A 44 -4.95 8.53 -5.48
C SER A 44 -3.94 7.84 -6.40
N ARG A 45 -2.75 7.49 -5.89
CA ARG A 45 -1.76 6.74 -6.68
C ARG A 45 -2.25 5.35 -7.07
N LYS A 46 -2.97 4.63 -6.19
CA LYS A 46 -3.55 3.31 -6.51
C LYS A 46 -4.52 3.37 -7.68
N LYS A 47 -5.26 4.48 -7.82
CA LYS A 47 -6.22 4.70 -8.92
C LYS A 47 -5.54 5.08 -10.23
N VAL A 48 -4.40 5.77 -10.15
CA VAL A 48 -3.64 6.26 -11.31
C VAL A 48 -2.65 5.22 -11.84
N GLN A 49 -2.23 4.27 -11.01
CA GLN A 49 -1.42 3.14 -11.44
C GLN A 49 -2.32 2.18 -12.24
N GLN A 50 -2.64 2.58 -13.47
CA GLN A 50 -3.19 1.71 -14.49
C GLN A 50 -2.20 0.53 -14.59
N PHE A 51 -2.68 -0.69 -14.34
CA PHE A 51 -1.96 -1.92 -14.68
C PHE A 51 -1.91 -2.03 -16.20
N THR A 52 -1.22 -1.08 -16.82
CA THR A 52 -0.77 -1.20 -18.20
C THR A 52 0.45 -2.07 -18.09
N GLU A 53 0.27 -3.34 -18.41
CA GLU A 53 1.42 -4.19 -18.64
C GLU A 53 2.21 -3.55 -19.78
N ASN A 54 3.49 -3.26 -19.54
CA ASN A 54 4.36 -2.68 -20.56
C ASN A 54 4.60 -3.66 -21.73
N TYR A 55 4.22 -4.92 -21.55
CA TYR A 55 4.45 -6.04 -22.44
C TYR A 55 3.25 -7.00 -22.38
N ASP A 56 3.09 -7.81 -23.42
CA ASP A 56 2.22 -8.98 -23.40
C ASP A 56 2.90 -10.08 -22.56
N THR A 57 2.62 -10.08 -21.25
CA THR A 57 3.40 -10.86 -20.29
C THR A 57 2.80 -12.25 -20.11
N LEU A 58 3.59 -13.29 -20.43
CA LEU A 58 3.28 -14.66 -20.00
C LEU A 58 3.91 -14.94 -18.63
N LEU A 59 3.15 -14.78 -17.56
CA LEU A 59 3.59 -15.08 -16.19
C LEU A 59 3.40 -16.58 -15.88
N ILE A 60 4.50 -17.31 -15.71
CA ILE A 60 4.48 -18.74 -15.36
C ILE A 60 5.00 -18.93 -13.94
N GLY A 61 4.20 -19.58 -13.08
CA GLY A 61 4.60 -20.00 -11.74
C GLY A 61 4.65 -21.52 -11.64
N ILE A 62 5.74 -22.07 -11.12
CA ILE A 62 5.86 -23.50 -10.83
C ILE A 62 5.53 -23.71 -9.35
N GLU A 63 4.63 -24.63 -9.07
CA GLU A 63 4.17 -24.96 -7.71
C GLU A 63 4.62 -26.37 -7.30
N MET A 64 4.77 -26.58 -6.00
CA MET A 64 4.98 -27.91 -5.41
C MET A 64 4.39 -27.95 -3.99
N SER A 65 4.23 -29.17 -3.45
CA SER A 65 3.68 -29.35 -2.10
C SER A 65 4.61 -28.74 -1.04
N ARG A 66 4.02 -28.30 0.09
CA ARG A 66 4.78 -27.69 1.18
C ARG A 66 5.80 -28.67 1.75
N GLU A 67 5.44 -29.95 1.84
CA GLU A 67 6.32 -31.01 2.33
C GLU A 67 7.58 -31.20 1.47
N THR A 68 7.50 -30.86 0.17
CA THR A 68 8.66 -30.90 -0.73
C THR A 68 9.46 -29.59 -0.71
N LEU A 69 8.78 -28.47 -0.47
CA LEU A 69 9.38 -27.13 -0.46
C LEU A 69 10.14 -26.79 0.84
N TYR A 70 9.67 -27.32 1.99
CA TYR A 70 10.25 -27.12 3.32
C TYR A 70 11.23 -28.24 3.68
#